data_AF-A0A941WQ46-F1
#
_entry.id   AF-A0A941WQ46-F1
#
_cell.length_a   1.000
_cell.length_b   1.000
_cell.length_c   1.000
_cell.angle_alpha   90.00
_cell.angle_beta   90.00
_cell.angle_gamma   90.00
#
_symmetry.space_group_name_H-M   'P 1'
#
loop_
_entity.id
_entity.type
_entity.pdbx_description
1 polymer ?
#
loop_
_entity_poly.entity_id
_entity_poly.type
_entity_poly.pdbx_seq_one_letter_code
_entity_poly.pdbx_strand_id
1 'polypeptide(L)'
;RGARGNSGVITSQLYRGFARALEGVERITPTQFAQALKRGAETAYKAVMKPKEGTILTVARVIAEEAVKQAERAPEDYDALFANILSTGDTILKKTQQMLPALTQAGVVDAGGRGLLLIYMGYAACLRGEEVPTEKLELSGDGTASFEDDHDAIGEIKFAYCTEFLIQNLYPDILEEDIDSFRRRLNRIGDCVLVVGDLSLVKVHVHTNEPGKALEYGLSLGELVNLKIENMVQQRRDKQAAAQQKAEEEAPEKEYGMVAVSLGDGFNRIFSELMVDHVVEGGQTMNPSIEDLSEAIEKTHAKTVFVLPNNGNVILAAQQAAELCEDKRVLVVPTKNVAMGIAAAVAFQPEQTPEENAAHMNEAAQRVRTGTVTYAVRDSELDNLHIHEGDIIGLYNGQIHTVGSNVHDVTRDLMREIVTEDDELITVYYGKDTAEADAKALTDELAQMYGDCDVEMQPGGQPLYYYLVSVE
;
A
#
# COMPACT_ATOMS: atom_id res chain seq x y z
N ARG A 1 -6.53 -28.45 18.07
CA ARG A 1 -5.11 -28.19 17.70
C ARG A 1 -4.96 -27.44 16.37
N GLY A 2 -5.79 -27.71 15.35
CA GLY A 2 -5.72 -27.01 14.05
C GLY A 2 -6.53 -25.70 13.90
N ALA A 3 -7.31 -25.29 14.91
CA ALA A 3 -8.09 -24.05 14.85
C ALA A 3 -7.18 -22.81 14.70
N ARG A 4 -7.57 -21.84 13.86
CA ARG A 4 -6.90 -20.54 13.67
C ARG A 4 -7.92 -19.40 13.77
N GLY A 5 -7.51 -18.27 14.36
CA GLY A 5 -8.38 -17.10 14.58
C GLY A 5 -9.61 -17.35 15.48
N ASN A 6 -10.42 -16.31 15.67
CA ASN A 6 -11.59 -16.35 16.55
C ASN A 6 -12.61 -17.43 16.13
N SER A 7 -12.98 -17.45 14.84
CA SER A 7 -13.97 -18.39 14.30
C SER A 7 -13.53 -19.85 14.41
N GLY A 8 -12.26 -20.16 14.11
CA GLY A 8 -11.75 -21.53 14.26
C GLY A 8 -11.79 -22.00 15.71
N VAL A 9 -11.52 -21.10 16.65
CA VAL A 9 -11.60 -21.41 18.08
C VAL A 9 -13.04 -21.63 18.52
N ILE A 10 -13.98 -20.76 18.13
CA ILE A 10 -15.41 -20.94 18.45
C ILE A 10 -15.92 -22.27 17.91
N THR A 11 -15.61 -22.61 16.66
CA THR A 11 -15.96 -23.90 16.05
C THR A 11 -15.41 -25.08 16.85
N SER A 12 -14.19 -24.97 17.40
CA SER A 12 -13.64 -26.02 18.26
C SER A 12 -14.43 -26.21 19.57
N GLN A 13 -15.03 -25.14 20.10
CA GLN A 13 -15.86 -25.20 21.31
C GLN A 13 -17.25 -25.75 21.02
N LEU A 14 -17.83 -25.44 19.85
CA LEU A 14 -19.06 -26.06 19.36
C LEU A 14 -18.90 -27.58 19.33
N TYR A 15 -17.83 -28.07 18.68
CA TYR A 15 -17.56 -29.51 18.61
C TYR A 15 -17.25 -30.14 19.97
N ARG A 16 -16.53 -29.43 20.84
CA ARG A 16 -16.24 -29.92 22.20
C ARG A 16 -17.52 -30.11 23.01
N GLY A 17 -18.41 -29.12 23.01
CA GLY A 17 -19.70 -29.22 23.71
C GLY A 17 -20.59 -30.31 23.11
N PHE A 18 -20.60 -30.41 21.77
CA PHE A 18 -21.31 -31.47 21.04
C PHE A 18 -20.80 -32.86 21.41
N ALA A 19 -19.49 -33.10 21.38
CA ALA A 19 -18.89 -34.40 21.68
C ALA A 19 -19.14 -34.83 23.13
N ARG A 20 -19.03 -33.90 24.09
CA ARG A 20 -19.33 -34.18 25.52
C ARG A 20 -20.79 -34.58 25.74
N ALA A 21 -21.72 -34.04 24.98
CA ALA A 21 -23.14 -34.40 25.08
C ALA A 21 -23.45 -35.82 24.57
N LEU A 22 -22.54 -36.41 23.80
CA LEU A 22 -22.70 -37.72 23.14
C LEU A 22 -21.72 -38.76 23.68
N GLU A 23 -21.07 -38.50 24.81
CA GLU A 23 -20.13 -39.43 25.41
C GLU A 23 -20.79 -40.78 25.72
N GLY A 24 -20.19 -41.87 25.24
CA GLY A 24 -20.73 -43.22 25.40
C GLY A 24 -21.92 -43.58 24.49
N VAL A 25 -22.33 -42.70 23.56
CA VAL A 25 -23.42 -42.95 22.62
C VAL A 25 -22.88 -43.60 21.33
N GLU A 26 -23.30 -44.84 21.04
CA GLU A 26 -22.88 -45.55 19.81
C GLU A 26 -23.70 -45.14 18.57
N ARG A 27 -24.99 -44.86 18.74
CA ARG A 27 -25.89 -44.39 17.66
C ARG A 27 -26.64 -43.17 18.15
N ILE A 28 -26.45 -42.06 17.45
CA ILE A 28 -27.06 -40.78 17.78
C ILE A 28 -28.46 -40.75 17.17
N THR A 29 -29.48 -40.43 17.94
CA THR A 29 -30.83 -40.13 17.42
C THR A 29 -30.97 -38.64 17.05
N PRO A 30 -31.94 -38.24 16.22
CA PRO A 30 -32.18 -36.82 15.92
C PRO A 30 -32.34 -35.96 17.18
N THR A 31 -33.02 -36.49 18.20
CA THR A 31 -33.17 -35.82 19.50
C THR A 31 -31.82 -35.63 20.20
N GLN A 32 -30.97 -36.66 20.26
CA GLN A 32 -29.63 -36.54 20.85
C GLN A 32 -28.75 -35.59 20.05
N PHE A 33 -28.84 -35.61 18.72
CA PHE A 33 -28.10 -34.71 17.84
C PHE A 33 -28.48 -33.24 18.11
N ALA A 34 -29.77 -32.93 18.17
CA ALA A 34 -30.26 -31.59 18.47
C ALA A 34 -29.83 -31.10 19.87
N GLN A 35 -29.89 -31.96 20.88
CA GLN A 35 -29.40 -31.62 22.22
C GLN A 35 -27.88 -31.41 22.25
N ALA A 36 -27.13 -32.19 21.47
CA ALA A 36 -25.69 -32.01 21.33
C ALA A 36 -25.33 -30.68 20.64
N LEU A 37 -26.08 -30.28 19.62
CA LEU A 37 -25.94 -28.95 18.99
C LEU A 37 -26.17 -27.84 20.02
N LYS A 38 -27.23 -27.94 20.82
CA LYS A 38 -27.53 -26.99 21.90
C LYS A 38 -26.40 -26.92 22.91
N ARG A 39 -25.87 -28.07 23.36
CA ARG A 39 -24.74 -28.10 24.29
C ARG A 39 -23.47 -27.51 23.70
N GLY A 40 -23.23 -27.75 22.41
CA GLY A 40 -22.17 -27.10 21.63
C GLY A 40 -22.28 -25.58 21.66
N ALA A 41 -23.44 -25.05 21.30
CA ALA A 41 -23.71 -23.61 21.32
C ALA A 41 -23.51 -23.01 22.71
N GLU A 42 -24.08 -23.61 23.77
CA GLU A 42 -23.89 -23.15 25.15
C GLU A 42 -22.41 -23.09 25.56
N THR A 43 -21.63 -24.11 25.16
CA THR A 43 -20.21 -24.20 25.47
C THR A 43 -19.41 -23.13 24.74
N ALA A 44 -19.73 -22.89 23.47
CA ALA A 44 -19.11 -21.82 22.68
C ALA A 44 -19.42 -20.42 23.24
N TYR A 45 -20.66 -20.14 23.65
CA TYR A 45 -21.01 -18.86 24.28
C TYR A 45 -20.25 -18.63 25.59
N LYS A 46 -20.15 -19.65 26.45
CA LYS A 46 -19.42 -19.54 27.73
C LYS A 46 -17.92 -19.35 27.55
N ALA A 47 -17.35 -19.87 26.45
CA ALA A 47 -15.93 -19.74 26.15
C ALA A 47 -15.54 -18.32 25.73
N VAL A 48 -16.50 -17.47 25.35
CA VAL A 48 -16.28 -16.10 24.90
C VAL A 48 -16.74 -15.13 25.98
N MET A 49 -15.85 -14.24 26.45
CA MET A 49 -16.17 -13.34 27.56
C MET A 49 -17.21 -12.26 27.20
N LYS A 50 -17.17 -11.79 25.96
CA LYS A 50 -18.11 -10.79 25.40
C LYS A 50 -18.67 -11.34 24.08
N PRO A 51 -19.64 -12.26 24.13
CA PRO A 51 -20.24 -12.81 22.92
C PRO A 51 -20.91 -11.69 22.12
N LYS A 52 -20.61 -11.64 20.81
CA LYS A 52 -21.22 -10.68 19.88
C LYS A 52 -22.32 -11.37 19.08
N GLU A 53 -23.54 -10.84 19.14
CA GLU A 53 -24.62 -11.24 18.25
C GLU A 53 -24.34 -10.77 16.81
N GLY A 54 -24.85 -11.49 15.82
CA GLY A 54 -24.51 -11.29 14.41
C GLY A 54 -23.27 -12.07 13.94
N THR A 55 -22.74 -12.97 14.76
CA THR A 55 -21.58 -13.83 14.43
C THR A 55 -21.95 -15.31 14.33
N ILE A 56 -20.98 -16.19 14.08
CA ILE A 56 -21.13 -17.66 14.16
C ILE A 56 -21.85 -18.13 15.42
N LEU A 57 -21.70 -17.41 16.55
CA LEU A 57 -22.41 -17.70 17.79
C LEU A 57 -23.93 -17.56 17.62
N THR A 58 -24.41 -16.51 16.98
CA THR A 58 -25.84 -16.32 16.70
C THR A 58 -26.38 -17.44 15.82
N VAL A 59 -25.64 -17.76 14.75
CA VAL A 59 -26.02 -18.82 13.81
C VAL A 59 -26.12 -20.17 14.52
N ALA A 60 -25.11 -20.55 15.29
CA ALA A 60 -25.08 -21.82 16.02
C ALA A 60 -26.21 -21.91 17.07
N ARG A 61 -26.46 -20.82 17.81
CA ARG A 61 -27.51 -20.78 18.84
C ARG A 61 -28.91 -20.93 18.23
N VAL A 62 -29.23 -20.16 17.20
CA VAL A 62 -30.54 -20.19 16.56
C VAL A 62 -30.79 -21.53 15.87
N ILE A 63 -29.80 -22.10 15.19
CA ILE A 63 -29.88 -23.45 14.62
C ILE A 63 -30.18 -24.47 15.73
N ALA A 64 -29.46 -24.43 16.85
CA ALA A 64 -29.65 -25.39 17.93
C ALA A 64 -31.03 -25.27 18.59
N GLU A 65 -31.53 -24.06 18.81
CA GLU A 65 -32.86 -23.81 19.37
C GLU A 65 -33.98 -24.39 18.49
N GLU A 66 -33.90 -24.17 17.16
CA GLU A 66 -34.90 -24.71 16.22
C GLU A 66 -34.75 -26.22 15.99
N ALA A 67 -33.51 -26.73 15.96
CA ALA A 67 -33.24 -28.16 15.84
C ALA A 67 -33.88 -28.96 17.00
N VAL A 68 -33.84 -28.44 18.23
CA VAL A 68 -34.50 -29.07 19.38
C VAL A 68 -36.01 -29.10 19.20
N LYS A 69 -36.62 -27.98 18.78
CA LYS A 69 -38.08 -27.92 18.49
C LYS A 69 -38.48 -28.89 17.38
N GLN A 70 -37.65 -29.03 16.34
CA GLN A 70 -37.90 -29.96 15.25
C GLN A 70 -37.81 -31.41 15.71
N ALA A 71 -36.79 -31.75 16.51
CA ALA A 71 -36.63 -33.10 17.05
C ALA A 71 -37.76 -33.47 18.04
N GLU A 72 -38.32 -32.51 18.79
CA GLU A 72 -39.50 -32.76 19.63
C GLU A 72 -40.75 -33.12 18.79
N ARG A 73 -40.89 -32.54 17.59
CA ARG A 73 -42.01 -32.82 16.68
C ARG A 73 -41.84 -34.11 15.89
N ALA A 74 -40.60 -34.42 15.50
CA ALA A 74 -40.26 -35.58 14.68
C ALA A 74 -38.97 -36.26 15.22
N PRO A 75 -39.05 -37.02 16.31
CA PRO A 75 -37.89 -37.46 17.10
C PRO A 75 -36.98 -38.49 16.42
N GLU A 76 -37.45 -39.12 15.35
CA GLU A 76 -36.73 -40.16 14.59
C GLU A 76 -36.41 -39.75 13.14
N ASP A 77 -36.77 -38.53 12.72
CA ASP A 77 -36.61 -38.06 11.35
C ASP A 77 -35.36 -37.19 11.16
N TYR A 78 -34.28 -37.81 10.70
CA TYR A 78 -33.03 -37.10 10.38
C TYR A 78 -33.15 -36.16 9.18
N ASP A 79 -33.94 -36.50 8.18
CA ASP A 79 -34.09 -35.67 6.99
C ASP A 79 -34.82 -34.37 7.34
N ALA A 80 -35.90 -34.47 8.12
CA ALA A 80 -36.62 -33.30 8.61
C ALA A 80 -35.76 -32.45 9.55
N LEU A 81 -34.93 -33.07 10.41
CA LEU A 81 -33.98 -32.35 11.27
C LEU A 81 -32.96 -31.56 10.43
N PHE A 82 -32.31 -32.19 9.46
CA PHE A 82 -31.29 -31.50 8.65
C PHE A 82 -31.89 -30.48 7.69
N ALA A 83 -33.08 -30.73 7.13
CA ALA A 83 -33.80 -29.73 6.36
C ALA A 83 -34.09 -28.47 7.20
N ASN A 84 -34.50 -28.66 8.46
CA ASN A 84 -34.70 -27.56 9.39
C ASN A 84 -33.40 -26.83 9.75
N ILE A 85 -32.32 -27.56 10.06
CA ILE A 85 -30.99 -26.98 10.37
C ILE A 85 -30.51 -26.08 9.22
N LEU A 86 -30.56 -26.58 7.98
CA LEU A 86 -30.07 -25.86 6.81
C LEU A 86 -30.93 -24.64 6.48
N SER A 87 -32.26 -24.78 6.51
CA SER A 87 -33.19 -23.68 6.25
C SER A 87 -33.10 -22.58 7.31
N THR A 88 -33.04 -22.97 8.59
CA THR A 88 -32.87 -22.04 9.71
C THR A 88 -31.53 -21.34 9.61
N GLY A 89 -30.47 -22.09 9.32
CA GLY A 89 -29.11 -21.59 9.14
C GLY A 89 -28.97 -20.56 8.03
N ASP A 90 -29.53 -20.82 6.83
CA ASP A 90 -29.54 -19.86 5.73
C ASP A 90 -30.30 -18.58 6.10
N THR A 91 -31.45 -18.73 6.76
CA THR A 91 -32.28 -17.60 7.19
C THR A 91 -31.57 -16.71 8.20
N ILE A 92 -30.97 -17.28 9.25
CA ILE A 92 -30.27 -16.49 10.27
C ILE A 92 -28.96 -15.92 9.72
N LEU A 93 -28.26 -16.65 8.86
CA LEU A 93 -27.03 -16.18 8.22
C LEU A 93 -27.28 -14.92 7.38
N LYS A 94 -28.35 -14.88 6.58
CA LYS A 94 -28.73 -13.67 5.84
C LYS A 94 -29.00 -12.47 6.77
N LYS A 95 -29.55 -12.73 7.95
CA LYS A 95 -29.82 -11.67 8.94
C LYS A 95 -28.55 -11.12 9.58
N THR A 96 -27.46 -11.89 9.66
CA THR A 96 -26.22 -11.39 10.29
C THR A 96 -25.69 -10.13 9.61
N GLN A 97 -25.90 -10.00 8.29
CA GLN A 97 -25.55 -8.81 7.53
C GLN A 97 -26.10 -7.52 8.13
N GLN A 98 -27.29 -7.57 8.74
CA GLN A 98 -27.98 -6.42 9.33
C GLN A 98 -27.74 -6.28 10.85
N MET A 99 -27.02 -7.23 11.47
CA MET A 99 -26.82 -7.27 12.92
C MET A 99 -25.52 -6.60 13.35
N LEU A 100 -24.56 -6.45 12.44
CA LEU A 100 -23.26 -5.81 12.70
C LEU A 100 -22.97 -4.72 11.66
N PRO A 101 -22.55 -3.51 12.07
CA PRO A 101 -22.25 -2.41 11.15
C PRO A 101 -21.24 -2.78 10.06
N ALA A 102 -20.20 -3.54 10.39
CA ALA A 102 -19.19 -3.98 9.42
C ALA A 102 -19.77 -4.87 8.33
N LEU A 103 -20.58 -5.86 8.69
CA LEU A 103 -21.24 -6.73 7.72
C LEU A 103 -22.24 -5.95 6.86
N THR A 104 -22.92 -4.95 7.44
CA THR A 104 -23.85 -4.08 6.69
C THR A 104 -23.12 -3.24 5.66
N GLN A 105 -22.04 -2.56 6.06
CA GLN A 105 -21.23 -1.71 5.16
C GLN A 105 -20.61 -2.51 4.02
N ALA A 106 -20.14 -3.72 4.35
CA ALA A 106 -19.56 -4.67 3.41
C ALA A 106 -20.57 -5.32 2.45
N GLY A 107 -21.86 -5.32 2.79
CA GLY A 107 -22.85 -6.07 2.04
C GLY A 107 -22.73 -7.60 2.16
N VAL A 108 -22.07 -8.13 3.19
CA VAL A 108 -21.79 -9.58 3.35
C VAL A 108 -22.41 -10.18 4.61
N VAL A 109 -22.43 -11.52 4.67
CA VAL A 109 -22.86 -12.29 5.85
C VAL A 109 -21.66 -12.72 6.72
N ASP A 110 -21.92 -13.24 7.93
CA ASP A 110 -20.86 -13.72 8.81
C ASP A 110 -20.17 -14.95 8.21
N ALA A 111 -18.87 -14.83 7.93
CA ALA A 111 -18.08 -15.90 7.30
C ALA A 111 -17.98 -17.16 8.17
N GLY A 112 -17.92 -17.01 9.50
CA GLY A 112 -17.90 -18.14 10.43
C GLY A 112 -19.20 -18.93 10.39
N GLY A 113 -20.34 -18.25 10.39
CA GLY A 113 -21.68 -18.81 10.24
C GLY A 113 -21.87 -19.49 8.89
N ARG A 114 -21.36 -18.88 7.80
CA ARG A 114 -21.34 -19.53 6.47
C ARG A 114 -20.54 -20.83 6.49
N GLY A 115 -19.34 -20.81 7.07
CA GLY A 115 -18.50 -21.99 7.23
C GLY A 115 -19.18 -23.09 8.04
N LEU A 116 -19.87 -22.74 9.12
CA LEU A 116 -20.64 -23.68 9.93
C LEU A 116 -21.79 -24.31 9.11
N LEU A 117 -22.47 -23.52 8.28
CA LEU A 117 -23.54 -24.02 7.43
C LEU A 117 -23.01 -25.00 6.37
N LEU A 118 -21.85 -24.73 5.78
CA LEU A 118 -21.19 -25.64 4.84
C LEU A 118 -20.87 -27.00 5.47
N ILE A 119 -20.42 -27.00 6.73
CA ILE A 119 -20.21 -28.24 7.51
C ILE A 119 -21.52 -29.02 7.63
N TYR A 120 -22.62 -28.36 8.00
CA TYR A 120 -23.93 -29.01 8.13
C TYR A 120 -24.49 -29.49 6.79
N MET A 121 -24.20 -28.80 5.68
CA MET A 121 -24.53 -29.28 4.34
C MET A 121 -23.79 -30.59 4.04
N GLY A 122 -22.50 -30.67 4.39
CA GLY A 122 -21.73 -31.91 4.27
C GLY A 122 -22.30 -33.06 5.10
N TYR A 123 -22.77 -32.78 6.33
CA TYR A 123 -23.44 -33.78 7.17
C TYR A 123 -24.74 -34.29 6.54
N ALA A 124 -25.58 -33.38 6.04
CA ALA A 124 -26.83 -33.74 5.38
C ALA A 124 -26.58 -34.60 4.13
N ALA A 125 -25.62 -34.22 3.28
CA ALA A 125 -25.23 -34.97 2.10
C ALA A 125 -24.76 -36.38 2.47
N CYS A 126 -23.87 -36.51 3.46
CA CYS A 126 -23.37 -37.79 3.93
C CYS A 126 -24.49 -38.70 4.46
N LEU A 127 -25.44 -38.16 5.23
CA LEU A 127 -26.58 -38.93 5.76
C LEU A 127 -27.53 -39.41 4.68
N ARG A 128 -27.68 -38.65 3.59
CA ARG A 128 -28.50 -39.04 2.43
C ARG A 128 -27.77 -39.93 1.43
N GLY A 129 -26.47 -40.18 1.64
CA GLY A 129 -25.63 -40.90 0.67
C GLY A 129 -25.36 -40.12 -0.61
N GLU A 130 -25.50 -38.79 -0.57
CA GLU A 130 -25.17 -37.89 -1.67
C GLU A 130 -23.65 -37.67 -1.73
N GLU A 131 -23.10 -37.49 -2.93
CA GLU A 131 -21.70 -37.10 -3.08
C GLU A 131 -21.48 -35.68 -2.55
N VAL A 132 -20.46 -35.51 -1.70
CA VAL A 132 -20.04 -34.17 -1.25
C VAL A 132 -19.19 -33.56 -2.36
N PRO A 133 -19.57 -32.39 -2.92
CA PRO A 133 -18.78 -31.74 -3.96
C PRO A 133 -17.34 -31.50 -3.48
N THR A 134 -16.36 -32.03 -4.21
CA THR A 134 -14.92 -31.87 -3.96
C THR A 134 -14.30 -30.72 -4.73
N GLU A 135 -15.01 -30.19 -5.73
CA GLU A 135 -14.63 -28.96 -6.42
C GLU A 135 -14.67 -27.80 -5.42
N LYS A 136 -13.72 -26.86 -5.55
CA LYS A 136 -13.80 -25.59 -4.81
C LYS A 136 -15.16 -24.99 -5.14
N LEU A 137 -16.08 -25.00 -4.18
CA LEU A 137 -17.32 -24.25 -4.27
C LEU A 137 -16.93 -22.84 -4.73
N GLU A 138 -17.33 -22.46 -5.94
CA GLU A 138 -17.24 -21.08 -6.36
C GLU A 138 -18.10 -20.29 -5.39
N LEU A 139 -17.44 -19.71 -4.38
CA LEU A 139 -18.03 -18.75 -3.49
C LEU A 139 -18.37 -17.58 -4.39
N SER A 140 -19.63 -17.53 -4.84
CA SER A 140 -20.19 -16.45 -5.64
C SER A 140 -20.19 -15.18 -4.77
N GLY A 141 -19.08 -14.49 -4.79
CA GLY A 141 -18.77 -13.26 -4.10
C GLY A 141 -17.39 -12.87 -4.60
N ASP A 142 -17.29 -11.68 -5.18
CA ASP A 142 -16.04 -11.12 -5.70
C ASP A 142 -14.92 -11.37 -4.67
N GLY A 143 -13.98 -12.25 -5.02
CA GLY A 143 -12.96 -12.81 -4.12
C GLY A 143 -11.89 -11.80 -3.71
N THR A 144 -12.16 -10.52 -3.90
CA THR A 144 -11.30 -9.37 -3.61
C THR A 144 -11.53 -8.80 -2.20
N ALA A 145 -12.63 -9.15 -1.53
CA ALA A 145 -12.85 -8.73 -0.16
C ALA A 145 -12.19 -9.69 0.84
N SER A 146 -10.94 -9.42 1.20
CA SER A 146 -10.29 -10.04 2.36
C SER A 146 -11.03 -9.63 3.63
N PHE A 147 -12.00 -10.43 4.08
CA PHE A 147 -12.73 -10.11 5.31
C PHE A 147 -11.86 -10.29 6.54
N GLU A 148 -11.75 -9.16 7.24
CA GLU A 148 -11.02 -8.90 8.47
C GLU A 148 -11.68 -9.60 9.66
N ASP A 149 -10.86 -9.99 10.64
CA ASP A 149 -11.35 -10.08 12.02
C ASP A 149 -11.72 -8.63 12.40
N ASP A 150 -13.01 -8.36 12.58
CA ASP A 150 -13.63 -7.03 12.73
C ASP A 150 -13.30 -6.34 14.08
N HIS A 151 -12.00 -6.28 14.39
CA HIS A 151 -11.42 -5.23 15.20
C HIS A 151 -10.65 -4.21 14.35
N ASP A 152 -10.32 -4.54 13.09
CA ASP A 152 -9.51 -3.68 12.22
C ASP A 152 -10.32 -2.88 11.16
N ALA A 153 -11.58 -3.25 10.90
CA ALA A 153 -12.29 -2.81 9.69
C ALA A 153 -12.90 -1.39 9.76
N ILE A 154 -13.20 -0.86 10.96
CA ILE A 154 -13.85 0.47 11.09
C ILE A 154 -13.24 1.30 12.24
N GLY A 155 -12.20 0.79 12.90
CA GLY A 155 -11.55 1.43 14.04
C GLY A 155 -10.06 1.68 13.81
N GLU A 156 -9.53 2.67 14.52
CA GLU A 156 -8.09 2.81 14.75
C GLU A 156 -7.59 1.50 15.42
N ILE A 157 -6.56 0.85 14.85
CA ILE A 157 -5.98 -0.38 15.43
C ILE A 157 -5.41 -0.02 16.81
N LYS A 158 -6.17 -0.32 17.86
CA LYS A 158 -5.83 0.04 19.23
C LYS A 158 -4.65 -0.79 19.77
N PHE A 159 -4.54 -2.04 19.32
CA PHE A 159 -3.51 -2.99 19.74
C PHE A 159 -2.80 -3.56 18.52
N ALA A 160 -1.50 -3.33 18.40
CA ALA A 160 -0.74 -3.61 17.19
C ALA A 160 -0.45 -5.10 16.97
N TYR A 161 -0.38 -5.90 18.04
CA TYR A 161 0.06 -7.29 17.94
C TYR A 161 -1.06 -8.30 18.22
N CYS A 162 -1.32 -9.18 17.26
CA CYS A 162 -2.06 -10.41 17.49
C CYS A 162 -1.11 -11.47 18.06
N THR A 163 -1.40 -11.97 19.26
CA THR A 163 -0.59 -12.98 19.97
C THR A 163 -1.40 -14.26 20.16
N GLU A 164 -0.97 -15.34 19.51
CA GLU A 164 -1.57 -16.66 19.59
C GLU A 164 -0.56 -17.68 20.13
N PHE A 165 -1.00 -18.55 21.04
CA PHE A 165 -0.19 -19.67 21.52
C PHE A 165 -1.06 -20.75 22.19
N LEU A 166 -0.45 -21.90 22.45
CA LEU A 166 -1.03 -22.99 23.24
C LEU A 166 -0.24 -23.15 24.55
N ILE A 167 -0.92 -23.59 25.60
CA ILE A 167 -0.33 -24.01 26.87
C ILE A 167 -0.59 -25.51 27.02
N GLN A 168 0.47 -26.29 27.16
CA GLN A 168 0.46 -27.73 27.41
C GLN A 168 1.20 -28.03 28.72
N ASN A 169 1.11 -29.26 29.21
CA ASN A 169 1.80 -29.70 30.42
C ASN A 169 1.57 -28.73 31.58
N LEU A 170 0.29 -28.44 31.87
CA LEU A 170 -0.07 -27.51 32.95
C LEU A 170 0.47 -28.03 34.28
N TYR A 171 0.88 -27.10 35.15
CA TYR A 171 1.44 -27.49 36.45
C TYR A 171 0.38 -28.23 37.30
N PRO A 172 0.79 -29.20 38.15
CA PRO A 172 -0.16 -30.09 38.84
C PRO A 172 -1.16 -29.39 39.76
N ASP A 173 -0.85 -28.18 40.21
CA ASP A 173 -1.65 -27.34 41.10
C ASP A 173 -2.63 -26.42 40.36
N ILE A 174 -2.59 -26.38 39.02
CA ILE A 174 -3.49 -25.54 38.22
C ILE A 174 -4.90 -26.12 38.17
N LEU A 175 -5.87 -25.27 38.48
CA LEU A 175 -7.31 -25.56 38.42
C LEU A 175 -7.98 -24.83 37.25
N GLU A 176 -9.21 -25.23 36.91
CA GLU A 176 -9.99 -24.53 35.86
C GLU A 176 -10.21 -23.04 36.20
N GLU A 177 -10.30 -22.70 37.50
CA GLU A 177 -10.43 -21.32 37.98
C GLU A 177 -9.20 -20.45 37.66
N ASP A 178 -8.02 -21.05 37.56
CA ASP A 178 -6.78 -20.35 37.20
C ASP A 178 -6.75 -20.01 35.71
N ILE A 179 -7.32 -20.86 34.86
CA ILE A 179 -7.52 -20.57 33.43
C ILE A 179 -8.48 -19.38 33.27
N ASP A 180 -9.54 -19.33 34.08
CA ASP A 180 -10.46 -18.19 34.11
C ASP A 180 -9.77 -16.91 34.63
N SER A 181 -8.90 -17.04 35.63
CA SER A 181 -8.08 -15.93 36.14
C SER A 181 -7.12 -15.40 35.09
N PHE A 182 -6.46 -16.29 34.37
CA PHE A 182 -5.60 -15.97 33.24
C PHE A 182 -6.35 -15.25 32.12
N ARG A 183 -7.57 -15.70 31.77
CA ARG A 183 -8.46 -14.99 30.83
C ARG A 183 -8.74 -13.56 31.29
N ARG A 184 -9.03 -13.36 32.59
CA ARG A 184 -9.24 -12.01 33.15
C ARG A 184 -7.98 -11.14 33.09
N ARG A 185 -6.79 -11.71 33.29
CA ARG A 185 -5.52 -10.98 33.18
C ARG A 185 -5.26 -10.50 31.76
N LEU A 186 -5.47 -11.34 30.76
CA LEU A 186 -5.31 -10.95 29.36
C LEU A 186 -6.27 -9.82 28.95
N ASN A 187 -7.52 -9.83 29.45
CA ASN A 187 -8.49 -8.76 29.20
C ASN A 187 -8.09 -7.38 29.75
N ARG A 188 -7.11 -7.31 30.66
CA ARG A 188 -6.60 -6.04 31.17
C ARG A 188 -5.53 -5.42 30.28
N ILE A 189 -4.86 -6.24 29.46
CA ILE A 189 -3.72 -5.83 28.63
C ILE A 189 -4.04 -5.82 27.12
N GLY A 190 -5.26 -6.19 26.74
CA GLY A 190 -5.64 -6.36 25.34
C GLY A 190 -7.13 -6.48 25.11
N ASP A 191 -7.51 -6.61 23.85
CA ASP A 191 -8.85 -7.01 23.42
C ASP A 191 -8.81 -8.31 22.63
N CYS A 192 -9.96 -8.73 22.06
CA CYS A 192 -10.11 -10.00 21.35
C CYS A 192 -9.64 -11.22 22.17
N VAL A 193 -9.74 -11.15 23.49
CA VAL A 193 -9.19 -12.18 24.37
C VAL A 193 -10.02 -13.44 24.29
N LEU A 194 -9.36 -14.52 23.90
CA LEU A 194 -9.93 -15.84 23.81
C LEU A 194 -8.99 -16.84 24.47
N VAL A 195 -9.43 -17.39 25.59
CA VAL A 195 -8.72 -18.42 26.35
C VAL A 195 -9.66 -19.59 26.49
N VAL A 196 -9.39 -20.67 25.75
CA VAL A 196 -10.26 -21.84 25.69
C VAL A 196 -9.46 -23.12 25.87
N GLY A 197 -10.06 -24.14 26.48
CA GLY A 197 -9.36 -25.39 26.75
C GLY A 197 -9.79 -26.02 28.05
N ASP A 198 -8.99 -26.97 28.52
CA ASP A 198 -9.11 -27.63 29.81
C ASP A 198 -7.70 -27.85 30.40
N LEU A 199 -7.60 -28.61 31.49
CA LEU A 199 -6.33 -28.92 32.16
C LEU A 199 -5.33 -29.70 31.29
N SER A 200 -5.74 -30.24 30.14
CA SER A 200 -4.84 -30.91 29.20
C SER A 200 -4.19 -29.96 28.18
N LEU A 201 -4.93 -28.93 27.76
CA LEU A 201 -4.52 -28.01 26.71
C LEU A 201 -5.34 -26.72 26.76
N VAL A 202 -4.66 -25.59 26.86
CA VAL A 202 -5.27 -24.25 26.75
C VAL A 202 -4.80 -23.59 25.47
N LYS A 203 -5.71 -22.99 24.71
CA LYS A 203 -5.43 -22.16 23.55
C LYS A 203 -5.72 -20.70 23.88
N VAL A 204 -4.81 -19.83 23.45
CA VAL A 204 -4.81 -18.41 23.72
C VAL A 204 -4.75 -17.61 22.42
N HIS A 205 -5.58 -16.59 22.33
CA HIS A 205 -5.55 -15.51 21.33
C HIS A 205 -5.81 -14.20 22.07
N VAL A 206 -5.00 -13.17 21.82
CA VAL A 206 -5.21 -11.82 22.35
C VAL A 206 -4.58 -10.79 21.42
N HIS A 207 -5.27 -9.68 21.20
CA HIS A 207 -4.67 -8.50 20.58
C HIS A 207 -4.15 -7.59 21.69
N THR A 208 -2.86 -7.30 21.69
CA THR A 208 -2.21 -6.53 22.76
C THR A 208 -1.03 -5.72 22.23
N ASN A 209 -0.67 -4.65 22.93
CA ASN A 209 0.61 -3.95 22.73
C ASN A 209 1.73 -4.55 23.61
N GLU A 210 1.40 -5.53 24.45
CA GLU A 210 2.31 -6.13 25.42
C GLU A 210 2.36 -7.67 25.25
N PRO A 211 2.74 -8.19 24.07
CA PRO A 211 2.77 -9.64 23.80
C PRO A 211 3.60 -10.40 24.83
N GLY A 212 4.70 -9.81 25.30
CA GLY A 212 5.55 -10.39 26.34
C GLY A 212 4.80 -10.70 27.65
N LYS A 213 3.90 -9.81 28.11
CA LYS A 213 3.08 -10.05 29.30
C LYS A 213 2.08 -11.19 29.09
N ALA A 214 1.51 -11.29 27.89
CA ALA A 214 0.59 -12.38 27.57
C ALA A 214 1.31 -13.74 27.66
N LEU A 215 2.53 -13.83 27.13
CA LEU A 215 3.38 -15.02 27.23
C LEU A 215 3.79 -15.31 28.68
N GLU A 216 4.23 -14.30 29.43
CA GLU A 216 4.61 -14.44 30.84
C GLU A 216 3.45 -14.98 31.69
N TYR A 217 2.24 -14.48 31.46
CA TYR A 217 1.05 -14.98 32.13
C TYR A 217 0.75 -16.44 31.72
N GLY A 218 0.97 -16.81 30.46
CA GLY A 218 0.81 -18.19 30.01
C GLY A 218 1.83 -19.15 30.65
N LEU A 219 3.08 -18.73 30.79
CA LEU A 219 4.14 -19.49 31.46
C LEU A 219 3.84 -19.78 32.92
N SER A 220 2.99 -18.97 33.58
CA SER A 220 2.56 -19.26 34.95
C SER A 220 1.60 -20.45 35.07
N LEU A 221 1.05 -20.95 33.96
CA LEU A 221 0.14 -22.10 33.93
C LEU A 221 0.81 -23.39 33.45
N GLY A 222 1.83 -23.30 32.58
CA GLY A 222 2.48 -24.47 31.97
C GLY A 222 3.40 -24.11 30.81
N GLU A 223 3.66 -25.08 29.93
CA GLU A 223 4.59 -24.95 28.80
C GLU A 223 3.91 -24.33 27.57
N LEU A 224 4.54 -23.30 26.99
CA LEU A 224 4.04 -22.65 25.77
C LEU A 224 4.50 -23.37 24.51
N VAL A 225 3.57 -23.63 23.59
CA VAL A 225 3.85 -24.20 22.27
C VAL A 225 3.09 -23.48 21.17
N ASN A 226 3.58 -23.58 19.92
CA ASN A 226 2.99 -22.95 18.73
C ASN A 226 2.79 -21.43 18.88
N LEU A 227 3.84 -20.73 19.33
CA LEU A 227 3.81 -19.28 19.50
C LEU A 227 3.76 -18.57 18.16
N LYS A 228 2.89 -17.57 18.06
CA LYS A 228 2.73 -16.71 16.89
C LYS A 228 2.43 -15.29 17.35
N ILE A 229 3.22 -14.33 16.88
CA ILE A 229 3.02 -12.90 17.14
C ILE A 229 3.06 -12.19 15.79
N GLU A 230 1.98 -11.50 15.44
CA GLU A 230 1.84 -10.79 14.16
C GLU A 230 1.55 -9.31 14.39
N ASN A 231 2.23 -8.43 13.64
CA ASN A 231 1.99 -7.00 13.66
C ASN A 231 0.88 -6.64 12.66
N MET A 232 -0.31 -6.37 13.16
CA MET A 232 -1.50 -6.05 12.36
C MET A 232 -1.39 -4.67 11.71
N VAL A 233 -0.66 -3.72 12.33
CA VAL A 233 -0.39 -2.40 11.73
C VAL A 233 0.47 -2.53 10.48
N GLN A 234 1.50 -3.38 10.53
CA GLN A 234 2.35 -3.65 9.35
C GLN A 234 1.55 -4.36 8.26
N GLN A 235 0.78 -5.39 8.61
CA GLN A 235 -0.09 -6.09 7.65
C GLN A 235 -1.06 -5.13 6.95
N ARG A 236 -1.60 -4.13 7.66
CA ARG A 236 -2.46 -3.10 7.06
C ARG A 236 -1.69 -2.22 6.07
N ARG A 237 -0.48 -1.77 6.41
CA ARG A 237 0.36 -0.97 5.50
C ARG A 237 0.71 -1.73 4.22
N ASP A 238 1.12 -2.98 4.35
CA ASP A 238 1.48 -3.83 3.21
C ASP A 238 0.28 -4.02 2.26
N LYS A 239 -0.91 -4.23 2.83
CA LYS A 239 -2.15 -4.34 2.06
C LYS A 239 -2.54 -3.03 1.36
N GLN A 240 -2.35 -1.88 2.02
CA GLN A 240 -2.64 -0.57 1.42
C GLN A 240 -1.70 -0.28 0.25
N ALA A 241 -0.40 -0.58 0.39
CA ALA A 241 0.56 -0.44 -0.69
C ALA A 241 0.20 -1.34 -1.89
N ALA A 242 -0.16 -2.60 -1.63
CA ALA A 242 -0.58 -3.53 -2.68
C ALA A 242 -1.89 -3.11 -3.37
N ALA A 243 -2.83 -2.52 -2.63
CA ALA A 243 -4.08 -2.00 -3.18
C ALA A 243 -3.85 -0.75 -4.05
N GLN A 244 -2.94 0.12 -3.64
CA GLN A 244 -2.56 1.30 -4.41
C GLN A 244 -1.88 0.91 -5.72
N GLN A 245 -0.95 -0.05 -5.68
CA GLN A 245 -0.29 -0.57 -6.87
C GLN A 245 -1.28 -1.20 -7.86
N LYS A 246 -2.26 -1.97 -7.37
CA LYS A 246 -3.33 -2.52 -8.23
C LYS A 246 -4.22 -1.44 -8.84
N ALA A 247 -4.54 -0.39 -8.08
CA ALA A 247 -5.35 0.72 -8.59
C ALA A 247 -4.61 1.51 -9.68
N GLU A 248 -3.28 1.63 -9.57
CA GLU A 248 -2.42 2.22 -10.59
C GLU A 248 -2.35 1.34 -11.84
N GLU A 249 -2.28 0.01 -11.70
CA GLU A 249 -2.30 -0.94 -12.84
C GLU A 249 -3.67 -1.01 -13.56
N GLU A 250 -4.78 -0.90 -12.82
CA GLU A 250 -6.16 -0.96 -13.36
C GLU A 250 -6.68 0.39 -13.89
N ALA A 251 -5.93 1.49 -13.71
CA ALA A 251 -6.26 2.77 -14.32
C ALA A 251 -6.28 2.65 -15.86
N PRO A 252 -7.19 3.33 -16.57
CA PRO A 252 -7.23 3.28 -18.02
C PRO A 252 -5.92 3.83 -18.59
N GLU A 253 -5.33 3.08 -19.52
CA GLU A 253 -4.11 3.47 -20.23
C GLU A 253 -4.26 4.85 -20.86
N LYS A 254 -3.34 5.76 -20.53
CA LYS A 254 -3.34 7.12 -21.08
C LYS A 254 -2.90 7.09 -22.55
N GLU A 255 -3.36 8.07 -23.34
CA GLU A 255 -2.83 8.23 -24.70
C GLU A 255 -1.36 8.69 -24.69
N TYR A 256 -1.01 9.57 -23.74
CA TYR A 256 0.31 10.16 -23.60
C TYR A 256 0.83 10.09 -22.16
N GLY A 257 2.14 9.91 -22.02
CA GLY A 257 2.88 10.08 -20.78
C GLY A 257 4.26 10.67 -21.03
N MET A 258 4.95 11.09 -19.97
CA MET A 258 6.29 11.67 -20.07
C MET A 258 7.23 11.10 -19.01
N VAL A 259 8.49 10.95 -19.40
CA VAL A 259 9.61 10.60 -18.52
C VAL A 259 10.66 11.70 -18.63
N ALA A 260 11.10 12.25 -17.51
CA ALA A 260 12.16 13.26 -17.48
C ALA A 260 13.36 12.75 -16.69
N VAL A 261 14.55 13.17 -17.08
CA VAL A 261 15.77 12.96 -16.28
C VAL A 261 16.08 14.23 -15.52
N SER A 262 16.30 14.14 -14.22
CA SER A 262 16.53 15.31 -13.38
C SER A 262 17.27 14.94 -12.11
N LEU A 263 18.01 15.91 -11.54
CA LEU A 263 18.67 15.77 -10.25
C LEU A 263 18.47 17.05 -9.45
N GLY A 264 17.54 16.98 -8.48
CA GLY A 264 17.20 18.07 -7.57
C GLY A 264 15.72 18.02 -7.18
N ASP A 265 15.42 18.07 -5.88
CA ASP A 265 14.05 17.95 -5.37
C ASP A 265 13.10 19.01 -5.95
N GLY A 266 13.62 20.22 -6.18
CA GLY A 266 12.88 21.32 -6.77
C GLY A 266 12.49 21.07 -8.23
N PHE A 267 13.46 20.67 -9.07
CA PHE A 267 13.18 20.28 -10.45
C PHE A 267 12.27 19.06 -10.56
N ASN A 268 12.45 18.06 -9.70
CA ASN A 268 11.59 16.88 -9.68
C ASN A 268 10.14 17.27 -9.41
N ARG A 269 9.93 18.20 -8.46
CA ARG A 269 8.60 18.75 -8.17
C ARG A 269 8.02 19.52 -9.36
N ILE A 270 8.80 20.36 -10.03
CA ILE A 270 8.35 21.09 -11.22
C ILE A 270 7.88 20.10 -12.30
N PHE A 271 8.65 19.05 -12.59
CA PHE A 271 8.24 18.03 -13.56
C PHE A 271 6.96 17.30 -13.13
N SER A 272 6.80 16.96 -11.86
CA SER A 272 5.55 16.37 -11.36
C SER A 272 4.35 17.32 -11.51
N GLU A 273 4.53 18.62 -11.27
CA GLU A 273 3.49 19.65 -11.47
C GLU A 273 3.14 19.84 -12.96
N LEU A 274 4.11 19.61 -13.85
CA LEU A 274 3.93 19.59 -15.32
C LEU A 274 3.43 18.24 -15.86
N MET A 275 2.90 17.37 -14.99
CA MET A 275 2.33 16.07 -15.34
C MET A 275 3.32 15.09 -15.98
N VAL A 276 4.61 15.22 -15.69
CA VAL A 276 5.59 14.17 -16.01
C VAL A 276 5.36 12.98 -15.09
N ASP A 277 5.11 11.81 -15.67
CA ASP A 277 4.72 10.60 -14.94
C ASP A 277 5.86 10.03 -14.09
N HIS A 278 7.08 10.03 -14.64
CA HIS A 278 8.26 9.50 -13.94
C HIS A 278 9.47 10.41 -14.12
N VAL A 279 10.17 10.66 -13.02
CA VAL A 279 11.45 11.36 -13.02
C VAL A 279 12.55 10.36 -12.68
N VAL A 280 13.46 10.13 -13.62
CA VAL A 280 14.65 9.30 -13.41
C VAL A 280 15.76 10.18 -12.87
N GLU A 281 16.35 9.77 -11.75
CA GLU A 281 17.47 10.52 -11.19
C GLU A 281 18.66 10.52 -12.15
N GLY A 282 19.09 11.72 -12.55
CA GLY A 282 20.21 11.87 -13.45
C GLY A 282 20.67 13.32 -13.63
N GLY A 283 21.98 13.51 -13.76
CA GLY A 283 22.62 14.81 -13.88
C GLY A 283 24.02 14.70 -14.47
N GLN A 284 24.78 15.81 -14.47
CA GLN A 284 26.06 15.91 -15.17
C GLN A 284 27.12 14.89 -14.72
N THR A 285 27.06 14.46 -13.46
CA THR A 285 28.01 13.51 -12.85
C THR A 285 27.41 12.12 -12.64
N MET A 286 26.13 11.92 -12.95
CA MET A 286 25.39 10.69 -12.73
C MET A 286 24.38 10.52 -13.88
N ASN A 287 24.80 9.89 -14.96
CA ASN A 287 23.89 9.58 -16.07
C ASN A 287 23.15 8.27 -15.75
N PRO A 288 21.82 8.20 -15.94
CA PRO A 288 21.08 6.96 -15.77
C PRO A 288 21.51 5.92 -16.81
N SER A 289 21.34 4.64 -16.46
CA SER A 289 21.54 3.54 -17.40
C SER A 289 20.40 3.44 -18.41
N ILE A 290 20.59 2.63 -19.45
CA ILE A 290 19.53 2.33 -20.43
C ILE A 290 18.40 1.61 -19.70
N GLU A 291 18.74 0.69 -18.79
CA GLU A 291 17.79 -0.08 -17.98
C GLU A 291 16.93 0.83 -17.09
N ASP A 292 17.53 1.83 -16.44
CA ASP A 292 16.77 2.79 -15.59
C ASP A 292 15.73 3.57 -16.41
N LEU A 293 16.11 3.99 -17.62
CA LEU A 293 15.22 4.72 -18.53
C LEU A 293 14.12 3.80 -19.08
N SER A 294 14.46 2.58 -19.50
CA SER A 294 13.48 1.59 -19.98
C SER A 294 12.47 1.24 -18.89
N GLU A 295 12.91 1.02 -17.64
CA GLU A 295 12.02 0.71 -16.52
C GLU A 295 11.04 1.87 -16.23
N ALA A 296 11.50 3.13 -16.32
CA ALA A 296 10.63 4.29 -16.16
C ALA A 296 9.60 4.42 -17.30
N ILE A 297 10.00 4.14 -18.54
CA ILE A 297 9.10 4.11 -19.70
C ILE A 297 8.07 2.98 -19.55
N GLU A 298 8.48 1.80 -19.12
CA GLU A 298 7.59 0.65 -18.86
C GLU A 298 6.59 0.92 -17.74
N LYS A 299 7.01 1.59 -16.66
CA LYS A 299 6.11 2.00 -15.56
C LYS A 299 5.17 3.15 -15.94
N THR A 300 5.42 3.85 -17.04
CA THR A 300 4.54 4.92 -17.52
C THR A 300 3.30 4.29 -18.17
N HIS A 301 2.14 4.35 -17.53
CA HIS A 301 0.90 3.73 -18.03
C HIS A 301 0.26 4.53 -19.19
N ALA A 302 0.97 4.59 -20.32
CA ALA A 302 0.57 5.31 -21.53
C ALA A 302 1.03 4.62 -22.83
N LYS A 303 0.24 4.80 -23.90
CA LYS A 303 0.52 4.27 -25.25
C LYS A 303 1.73 4.93 -25.90
N THR A 304 1.83 6.26 -25.75
CA THR A 304 2.94 7.06 -26.26
C THR A 304 3.66 7.73 -25.10
N VAL A 305 4.98 7.58 -25.02
CA VAL A 305 5.82 8.17 -23.98
C VAL A 305 6.83 9.14 -24.58
N PHE A 306 6.83 10.38 -24.11
CA PHE A 306 7.88 11.36 -24.43
C PHE A 306 8.99 11.30 -23.40
N VAL A 307 10.24 11.20 -23.87
CA VAL A 307 11.41 11.17 -22.98
C VAL A 307 12.17 12.48 -23.10
N LEU A 308 12.42 13.14 -21.96
CA LEU A 308 13.15 14.39 -21.80
C LEU A 308 14.51 14.10 -21.13
N PRO A 309 15.60 13.88 -21.90
CA PRO A 309 16.88 13.45 -21.34
C PRO A 309 17.57 14.51 -20.49
N ASN A 310 17.27 15.79 -20.72
CA ASN A 310 17.72 16.95 -19.95
C ASN A 310 19.24 17.01 -19.68
N ASN A 311 20.02 16.29 -20.48
CA ASN A 311 21.46 16.17 -20.40
C ASN A 311 21.93 15.61 -21.74
N GLY A 312 22.83 16.33 -22.41
CA GLY A 312 23.35 15.93 -23.72
C GLY A 312 23.98 14.53 -23.73
N ASN A 313 24.56 14.09 -22.61
CA ASN A 313 25.17 12.76 -22.47
C ASN A 313 24.14 11.62 -22.32
N VAL A 314 22.88 11.95 -22.01
CA VAL A 314 21.80 10.97 -21.78
C VAL A 314 20.97 10.74 -23.04
N ILE A 315 21.02 11.64 -24.02
CA ILE A 315 20.22 11.56 -25.26
C ILE A 315 20.40 10.21 -25.97
N LEU A 316 21.64 9.72 -26.10
CA LEU A 316 21.90 8.44 -26.77
C LEU A 316 21.32 7.26 -25.97
N ALA A 317 21.46 7.26 -24.64
CA ALA A 317 20.90 6.23 -23.78
C ALA A 317 19.36 6.23 -23.84
N ALA A 318 18.74 7.42 -23.87
CA ALA A 318 17.30 7.55 -24.04
C ALA A 318 16.81 7.04 -25.40
N GLN A 319 17.56 7.28 -26.48
CA GLN A 319 17.26 6.72 -27.80
C GLN A 319 17.37 5.19 -27.81
N GLN A 320 18.38 4.63 -27.15
CA GLN A 320 18.53 3.19 -27.02
C GLN A 320 17.42 2.56 -26.15
N ALA A 321 17.03 3.20 -25.05
CA ALA A 321 15.91 2.77 -24.23
C ALA A 321 14.59 2.79 -25.03
N ALA A 322 14.38 3.83 -25.85
CA ALA A 322 13.24 3.94 -26.74
C ALA A 322 13.17 2.80 -27.78
N GLU A 323 14.32 2.32 -28.28
CA GLU A 323 14.38 1.18 -29.21
C GLU A 323 14.11 -0.17 -28.53
N LEU A 324 14.34 -0.28 -27.22
CA LEU A 324 14.12 -1.52 -26.46
C LEU A 324 12.65 -1.73 -26.06
N CYS A 325 11.85 -0.68 -26.01
CA CYS A 325 10.43 -0.76 -25.73
C CYS A 325 9.65 -1.19 -26.99
N GLU A 326 9.09 -2.40 -27.01
CA GLU A 326 8.37 -2.95 -28.17
C GLU A 326 6.86 -2.64 -28.15
N ASP A 327 6.32 -2.46 -26.96
CA ASP A 327 4.91 -2.41 -26.62
C ASP A 327 4.35 -0.98 -26.46
N LYS A 328 5.23 0.02 -26.54
CA LYS A 328 4.88 1.44 -26.45
C LYS A 328 5.56 2.25 -27.53
N ARG A 329 4.92 3.34 -27.93
CA ARG A 329 5.53 4.32 -28.82
C ARG A 329 6.38 5.29 -28.00
N VAL A 330 7.69 5.30 -28.19
CA VAL A 330 8.58 6.20 -27.44
C VAL A 330 9.16 7.29 -28.36
N LEU A 331 9.09 8.56 -27.92
CA LEU A 331 9.62 9.71 -28.65
C LEU A 331 10.59 10.49 -27.77
N VAL A 332 11.87 10.52 -28.14
CA VAL A 332 12.89 11.27 -27.41
C VAL A 332 12.94 12.71 -27.91
N VAL A 333 12.63 13.67 -27.03
CA VAL A 333 12.81 15.10 -27.29
C VAL A 333 14.23 15.47 -26.82
N PRO A 334 15.15 15.90 -27.69
CA PRO A 334 16.59 15.96 -27.39
C PRO A 334 16.99 17.18 -26.52
N THR A 335 16.41 17.28 -25.32
CA THR A 335 16.70 18.32 -24.32
C THR A 335 18.08 18.08 -23.69
N LYS A 336 18.86 19.15 -23.52
CA LYS A 336 20.26 19.08 -23.05
C LYS A 336 20.47 19.56 -21.62
N ASN A 337 19.46 20.19 -21.03
CA ASN A 337 19.42 20.62 -19.64
C ASN A 337 17.95 20.60 -19.16
N VAL A 338 17.74 20.79 -17.86
CA VAL A 338 16.41 20.72 -17.23
C VAL A 338 15.48 21.84 -17.68
N ALA A 339 15.98 23.06 -17.90
CA ALA A 339 15.14 24.18 -18.36
C ALA A 339 14.56 23.91 -19.76
N MET A 340 15.35 23.35 -20.68
CA MET A 340 14.84 22.87 -21.97
C MET A 340 13.75 21.80 -21.81
N GLY A 341 13.90 20.91 -20.81
CA GLY A 341 12.89 19.92 -20.44
C GLY A 341 11.59 20.53 -19.96
N ILE A 342 11.68 21.56 -19.11
CA ILE A 342 10.52 22.29 -18.59
C ILE A 342 9.77 22.96 -19.75
N ALA A 343 10.48 23.68 -20.64
CA ALA A 343 9.87 24.31 -21.81
C ALA A 343 9.25 23.27 -22.76
N ALA A 344 9.89 22.12 -22.96
CA ALA A 344 9.32 21.02 -23.72
C ALA A 344 8.02 20.50 -23.10
N ALA A 345 8.00 20.25 -21.80
CA ALA A 345 6.81 19.76 -21.09
C ALA A 345 5.66 20.76 -21.13
N VAL A 346 5.95 22.07 -20.99
CA VAL A 346 4.95 23.15 -21.09
C VAL A 346 4.36 23.24 -22.50
N ALA A 347 5.15 22.99 -23.54
CA ALA A 347 4.71 23.07 -24.93
C ALA A 347 3.87 21.87 -25.40
N PHE A 348 3.71 20.83 -24.58
CA PHE A 348 2.91 19.65 -24.91
C PHE A 348 1.42 19.98 -25.04
N GLN A 349 0.78 19.43 -26.08
CA GLN A 349 -0.64 19.64 -26.37
C GLN A 349 -1.36 18.30 -26.58
N PRO A 350 -2.25 17.87 -25.68
CA PRO A 350 -2.85 16.53 -25.72
C PRO A 350 -3.72 16.28 -26.97
N GLU A 351 -4.15 17.31 -27.69
CA GLU A 351 -4.97 17.20 -28.90
C GLU A 351 -4.16 16.92 -30.17
N GLN A 352 -2.83 17.06 -30.15
CA GLN A 352 -1.98 16.90 -31.32
C GLN A 352 -1.44 15.48 -31.48
N THR A 353 -1.04 15.14 -32.72
CA THR A 353 -0.40 13.85 -32.97
C THR A 353 0.93 13.71 -32.22
N PRO A 354 1.41 12.49 -31.91
CA PRO A 354 2.69 12.27 -31.26
C PRO A 354 3.86 13.02 -31.91
N GLU A 355 3.92 13.02 -33.25
CA GLU A 355 4.99 13.63 -34.03
C GLU A 355 4.94 15.15 -34.02
N GLU A 356 3.75 15.73 -34.14
CA GLU A 356 3.56 17.18 -34.04
C GLU A 356 3.89 17.68 -32.63
N ASN A 357 3.47 16.94 -31.60
CA ASN A 357 3.87 17.21 -30.22
C ASN A 357 5.38 17.17 -30.05
N ALA A 358 6.05 16.08 -30.45
CA ALA A 358 7.50 15.98 -30.32
C ALA A 358 8.23 17.12 -31.05
N ALA A 359 7.73 17.54 -32.21
CA ALA A 359 8.28 18.66 -32.96
C ALA A 359 8.11 19.99 -32.22
N HIS A 360 6.91 20.30 -31.71
CA HIS A 360 6.65 21.53 -30.95
C HIS A 360 7.40 21.57 -29.62
N MET A 361 7.42 20.45 -28.89
CA MET A 361 8.19 20.31 -27.65
C MET A 361 9.68 20.56 -27.90
N ASN A 362 10.23 20.00 -28.99
CA ASN A 362 11.61 20.24 -29.37
C ASN A 362 11.84 21.71 -29.81
N GLU A 363 10.92 22.31 -30.55
CA GLU A 363 11.03 23.71 -30.95
C GLU A 363 11.07 24.64 -29.74
N ALA A 364 10.17 24.45 -28.77
CA ALA A 364 10.16 25.20 -27.52
C ALA A 364 11.48 25.01 -26.77
N ALA A 365 11.93 23.76 -26.60
CA ALA A 365 13.21 23.46 -25.94
C ALA A 365 14.42 24.13 -26.61
N GLN A 366 14.46 24.26 -27.94
CA GLN A 366 15.59 24.89 -28.65
C GLN A 366 15.56 26.42 -28.61
N ARG A 367 14.42 27.05 -28.29
CA ARG A 367 14.33 28.51 -28.12
C ARG A 367 14.94 28.97 -26.80
N VAL A 368 14.90 28.12 -25.78
CA VAL A 368 15.46 28.42 -24.45
C VAL A 368 16.98 28.57 -24.53
N ARG A 369 17.47 29.76 -24.19
CA ARG A 369 18.89 29.99 -23.93
C ARG A 369 19.17 29.75 -22.46
N THR A 370 20.20 28.96 -22.16
CA THR A 370 20.49 28.56 -20.78
C THR A 370 21.89 28.93 -20.34
N GLY A 371 21.99 29.57 -19.18
CA GLY A 371 23.22 29.79 -18.44
C GLY A 371 23.31 28.87 -17.23
N THR A 372 24.52 28.46 -16.85
CA THR A 372 24.77 27.73 -15.60
C THR A 372 25.95 28.34 -14.87
N VAL A 373 25.89 28.41 -13.55
CA VAL A 373 26.96 28.97 -12.72
C VAL A 373 27.44 27.93 -11.71
N THR A 374 28.73 27.64 -11.71
CA THR A 374 29.37 26.64 -10.83
C THR A 374 30.79 27.07 -10.49
N TYR A 375 31.59 26.18 -9.91
CA TYR A 375 32.99 26.41 -9.56
C TYR A 375 33.93 25.54 -10.38
N ALA A 376 35.15 26.04 -10.60
CA ALA A 376 36.22 25.31 -11.27
C ALA A 376 36.84 24.27 -10.32
N VAL A 377 37.01 23.04 -10.79
CA VAL A 377 37.62 21.94 -10.00
C VAL A 377 39.12 21.77 -10.22
N ARG A 378 39.72 22.58 -11.11
CA ARG A 378 41.15 22.58 -11.43
C ARG A 378 41.53 23.85 -12.16
N ASP A 379 42.83 24.15 -12.16
CA ASP A 379 43.40 25.20 -12.99
C ASP A 379 43.24 24.87 -14.49
N SER A 380 42.90 25.88 -15.30
CA SER A 380 42.88 25.78 -16.75
C SER A 380 43.03 27.14 -17.43
N GLU A 381 43.48 27.12 -18.68
CA GLU A 381 43.48 28.28 -19.56
C GLU A 381 42.58 27.99 -20.75
N LEU A 382 41.58 28.83 -20.97
CA LEU A 382 40.68 28.75 -22.12
C LEU A 382 40.65 30.12 -22.79
N ASP A 383 41.07 30.18 -24.06
CA ASP A 383 41.29 31.41 -24.81
C ASP A 383 42.17 32.42 -24.06
N ASN A 384 41.58 33.46 -23.45
CA ASN A 384 42.25 34.50 -22.65
C ASN A 384 41.82 34.48 -21.17
N LEU A 385 41.07 33.47 -20.74
CA LEU A 385 40.59 33.31 -19.37
C LEU A 385 41.54 32.39 -18.60
N HIS A 386 42.20 32.94 -17.58
CA HIS A 386 42.92 32.16 -16.59
C HIS A 386 41.95 31.75 -15.50
N ILE A 387 41.74 30.44 -15.34
CA ILE A 387 40.80 29.87 -14.39
C ILE A 387 41.60 29.10 -13.35
N HIS A 388 41.45 29.47 -12.09
CA HIS A 388 42.04 28.76 -10.96
C HIS A 388 41.02 27.82 -10.30
N GLU A 389 41.50 26.75 -9.68
CA GLU A 389 40.67 25.90 -8.84
C GLU A 389 39.94 26.73 -7.77
N GLY A 390 38.61 26.57 -7.71
CA GLY A 390 37.72 27.31 -6.83
C GLY A 390 37.12 28.58 -7.42
N ASP A 391 37.59 29.06 -8.59
CA ASP A 391 36.96 30.19 -9.26
C ASP A 391 35.52 29.86 -9.64
N ILE A 392 34.65 30.87 -9.55
CA ILE A 392 33.28 30.79 -10.04
C ILE A 392 33.29 31.00 -11.55
N ILE A 393 32.63 30.11 -12.26
CA ILE A 393 32.52 30.13 -13.72
C ILE A 393 31.06 30.16 -14.15
N GLY A 394 30.77 31.02 -15.13
CA GLY A 394 29.50 31.09 -15.82
C GLY A 394 29.63 30.43 -17.18
N LEU A 395 28.75 29.47 -17.45
CA LEU A 395 28.71 28.72 -18.69
C LEU A 395 27.46 29.07 -19.49
N TYR A 396 27.64 29.42 -20.76
CA TYR A 396 26.57 29.55 -21.73
C TYR A 396 26.69 28.40 -22.75
N ASN A 397 25.62 27.63 -22.93
CA ASN A 397 25.61 26.44 -23.80
C ASN A 397 26.77 25.45 -23.55
N GLY A 398 27.22 25.35 -22.29
CA GLY A 398 28.30 24.46 -21.85
C GLY A 398 29.72 24.98 -22.13
N GLN A 399 29.86 26.19 -22.66
CA GLN A 399 31.15 26.88 -22.83
C GLN A 399 31.34 27.90 -21.71
N ILE A 400 32.58 28.09 -21.24
CA ILE A 400 32.88 29.06 -20.18
C ILE A 400 32.94 30.46 -20.82
N HIS A 401 32.16 31.39 -20.28
CA HIS A 401 32.05 32.76 -20.78
C HIS A 401 32.54 33.78 -19.74
N THR A 402 32.17 33.57 -18.47
CA THR A 402 32.51 34.46 -17.37
C THR A 402 33.26 33.73 -16.26
N VAL A 403 34.22 34.40 -15.62
CA VAL A 403 35.06 33.87 -14.54
C VAL A 403 35.21 34.94 -13.48
N GLY A 404 35.11 34.55 -12.21
CA GLY A 404 35.27 35.46 -11.08
C GLY A 404 35.30 34.71 -9.75
N SER A 405 35.13 35.43 -8.65
CA SER A 405 35.17 34.86 -7.29
C SER A 405 33.84 34.92 -6.54
N ASN A 406 32.82 35.57 -7.13
CA ASN A 406 31.51 35.76 -6.52
C ASN A 406 30.41 35.24 -7.44
N VAL A 407 29.54 34.38 -6.89
CA VAL A 407 28.44 33.75 -7.64
C VAL A 407 27.48 34.79 -8.22
N HIS A 408 27.12 35.81 -7.45
CA HIS A 408 26.18 36.83 -7.88
C HIS A 408 26.76 37.64 -9.07
N ASP A 409 27.99 38.13 -8.92
CA ASP A 409 28.63 38.94 -9.97
C ASP A 409 28.83 38.14 -11.27
N VAL A 410 29.31 36.90 -11.19
CA VAL A 410 29.51 36.04 -12.36
C VAL A 410 28.18 35.72 -13.05
N THR A 411 27.11 35.50 -12.28
CA THR A 411 25.76 35.28 -12.85
C THR A 411 25.28 36.53 -13.58
N ARG A 412 25.38 37.72 -12.97
CA ARG A 412 24.99 38.98 -13.61
C ARG A 412 25.76 39.23 -14.91
N ASP A 413 27.08 39.02 -14.88
CA ASP A 413 27.92 39.23 -16.05
C ASP A 413 27.59 38.21 -17.15
N LEU A 414 27.29 36.96 -16.78
CA LEU A 414 26.79 35.94 -17.72
C LEU A 414 25.46 36.37 -18.36
N MET A 415 24.53 36.92 -17.58
CA MET A 415 23.23 37.36 -18.10
C MET A 415 23.36 38.47 -19.16
N ARG A 416 24.37 39.34 -19.06
CA ARG A 416 24.63 40.37 -20.08
C ARG A 416 25.02 39.79 -21.44
N GLU A 417 25.49 38.55 -21.48
CA GLU A 417 25.84 37.85 -22.71
C GLU A 417 24.70 36.99 -23.26
N ILE A 418 23.76 36.57 -22.41
CA ILE A 418 22.68 35.65 -22.77
C ILE A 418 21.39 36.39 -23.18
N VAL A 419 21.07 37.48 -22.49
CA VAL A 419 19.83 38.25 -22.69
C VAL A 419 19.97 39.22 -23.85
N THR A 420 18.92 39.32 -24.64
CA THR A 420 18.78 40.17 -25.82
C THR A 420 17.49 41.00 -25.72
N GLU A 421 17.30 41.96 -26.63
CA GLU A 421 16.11 42.82 -26.65
C GLU A 421 14.82 42.08 -27.06
N ASP A 422 14.94 40.86 -27.61
CA ASP A 422 13.80 40.05 -28.08
C ASP A 422 13.26 39.09 -27.00
N ASP A 423 13.86 39.08 -25.80
CA ASP A 423 13.49 38.14 -24.72
C ASP A 423 12.38 38.68 -23.83
N GLU A 424 11.48 37.79 -23.42
CA GLU A 424 10.29 38.14 -22.63
C GLU A 424 10.31 37.51 -21.24
N LEU A 425 11.04 36.40 -21.03
CA LEU A 425 11.05 35.67 -19.76
C LEU A 425 12.46 35.29 -19.32
N ILE A 426 12.77 35.51 -18.04
CA ILE A 426 13.97 35.04 -17.36
C ILE A 426 13.56 34.24 -16.12
N THR A 427 13.93 32.96 -16.07
CA THR A 427 13.72 32.13 -14.88
C THR A 427 15.05 31.77 -14.23
N VAL A 428 15.18 32.08 -12.94
CA VAL A 428 16.37 31.79 -12.11
C VAL A 428 16.10 30.55 -11.26
N TYR A 429 16.75 29.44 -11.58
CA TYR A 429 16.68 28.20 -10.80
C TYR A 429 17.89 28.07 -9.87
N TYR A 430 17.66 28.14 -8.56
CA TYR A 430 18.75 28.07 -7.57
C TYR A 430 18.98 26.65 -7.03
N GLY A 431 20.26 26.30 -6.87
CA GLY A 431 20.72 24.99 -6.41
C GLY A 431 20.67 24.82 -4.90
N LYS A 432 20.91 23.58 -4.43
CA LYS A 432 20.75 23.18 -3.01
C LYS A 432 21.59 23.99 -2.01
N ASP A 433 22.75 24.46 -2.46
CA ASP A 433 23.74 25.16 -1.63
C ASP A 433 23.61 26.69 -1.74
N THR A 434 22.58 27.18 -2.45
CA THR A 434 22.30 28.61 -2.62
C THR A 434 21.18 29.03 -1.69
N ALA A 435 21.40 30.08 -0.89
CA ALA A 435 20.35 30.60 -0.02
C ALA A 435 19.26 31.31 -0.85
N GLU A 436 17.99 31.08 -0.50
CA GLU A 436 16.85 31.71 -1.18
C GLU A 436 16.93 33.24 -1.17
N ALA A 437 17.48 33.83 -0.10
CA ALA A 437 17.68 35.28 -0.03
C ALA A 437 18.67 35.81 -1.07
N ASP A 438 19.73 35.03 -1.37
CA ASP A 438 20.71 35.40 -2.39
C ASP A 438 20.12 35.25 -3.80
N ALA A 439 19.35 34.17 -4.03
CA ALA A 439 18.60 33.95 -5.27
C ALA A 439 17.61 35.10 -5.51
N LYS A 440 16.86 35.48 -4.49
CA LYS A 440 15.92 36.60 -4.55
C LYS A 440 16.62 37.93 -4.86
N ALA A 441 17.77 38.20 -4.24
CA ALA A 441 18.52 39.42 -4.50
C ALA A 441 19.00 39.50 -5.96
N LEU A 442 19.49 38.39 -6.50
CA LEU A 442 19.85 38.28 -7.92
C LEU A 442 18.62 38.51 -8.83
N THR A 443 17.49 37.85 -8.56
CA THR A 443 16.26 38.00 -9.35
C THR A 443 15.75 39.45 -9.33
N ASP A 444 15.74 40.10 -8.17
CA ASP A 444 15.32 41.50 -8.03
C ASP A 444 16.28 42.47 -8.77
N GLU A 445 17.57 42.14 -8.86
CA GLU A 445 18.55 42.90 -9.66
C GLU A 445 18.34 42.68 -11.17
N LEU A 446 18.13 41.43 -11.61
CA LEU A 446 17.85 41.12 -13.01
C LEU A 446 16.56 41.77 -13.51
N ALA A 447 15.50 41.79 -12.69
CA ALA A 447 14.25 42.49 -13.00
C ALA A 447 14.44 44.01 -13.20
N GLN A 448 15.40 44.63 -12.50
CA GLN A 448 15.74 46.04 -12.70
C GLN A 448 16.60 46.26 -13.95
N MET A 449 17.47 45.32 -14.28
CA MET A 449 18.33 45.39 -15.47
C MET A 449 17.55 45.15 -16.76
N TYR A 450 16.60 44.22 -16.75
CA TYR A 450 15.83 43.76 -17.90
C TYR A 450 14.34 44.07 -17.69
N GLY A 451 14.01 45.36 -17.64
CA GLY A 451 12.66 45.82 -17.30
C GLY A 451 11.56 45.46 -18.32
N ASP A 452 11.94 44.95 -19.49
CA ASP A 452 11.02 44.45 -20.51
C ASP A 452 10.76 42.93 -20.39
N CYS A 453 11.52 42.21 -19.55
CA CYS A 453 11.34 40.78 -19.28
C CYS A 453 10.56 40.57 -17.97
N ASP A 454 9.74 39.52 -17.91
CA ASP A 454 9.28 38.96 -16.64
C ASP A 454 10.41 38.14 -16.02
N VAL A 455 10.72 38.37 -14.75
CA VAL A 455 11.86 37.73 -14.07
C VAL A 455 11.37 37.02 -12.82
N GLU A 456 11.50 35.71 -12.83
CA GLU A 456 11.05 34.85 -11.73
C GLU A 456 12.17 33.96 -11.19
N MET A 457 11.93 33.38 -10.01
CA MET A 457 12.85 32.44 -9.39
C MET A 457 12.11 31.17 -8.99
N GLN A 458 12.78 30.02 -9.14
CA GLN A 458 12.26 28.72 -8.77
C GLN A 458 13.31 27.90 -8.01
N PRO A 459 12.92 27.11 -7.00
CA PRO A 459 13.84 26.16 -6.39
C PRO A 459 14.17 25.04 -7.38
N GLY A 460 15.43 24.91 -7.79
CA GLY A 460 15.89 23.78 -8.61
C GLY A 460 16.43 22.63 -7.76
N GLY A 461 17.20 22.95 -6.71
CA GLY A 461 17.75 21.97 -5.77
C GLY A 461 18.87 21.10 -6.36
N GLN A 462 19.40 21.45 -7.52
CA GLN A 462 20.50 20.75 -8.16
C GLN A 462 21.79 20.85 -7.32
N PRO A 463 22.63 19.79 -7.30
CA PRO A 463 23.77 19.74 -6.38
C PRO A 463 25.05 20.40 -6.87
N LEU A 464 25.21 20.64 -8.18
CA LEU A 464 26.48 21.09 -8.77
C LEU A 464 26.47 22.58 -9.16
N TYR A 465 25.32 23.08 -9.60
CA TYR A 465 25.18 24.45 -10.07
C TYR A 465 24.55 25.32 -9.00
N TYR A 466 25.14 26.49 -8.73
CA TYR A 466 24.52 27.50 -7.87
C TYR A 466 23.26 28.05 -8.53
N TYR A 467 23.35 28.36 -9.82
CA TYR A 467 22.22 28.81 -10.65
C TYR A 467 22.19 28.06 -11.98
N LEU A 468 20.99 27.71 -12.42
CA LEU A 468 20.62 27.50 -13.82
C LEU A 468 19.69 28.65 -14.16
N VAL A 469 19.96 29.38 -15.23
CA VAL A 469 19.11 30.47 -15.72
C VAL A 469 18.58 30.10 -17.09
N SER A 470 17.29 30.31 -17.33
CA SER A 470 16.68 30.24 -18.67
C SER A 470 16.26 31.63 -19.12
N VAL A 471 16.43 31.87 -20.41
CA VAL A 471 16.05 33.10 -21.11
C VAL A 471 15.31 32.70 -22.38
N GLU A 472 14.12 33.25 -22.58
CA GLU A 472 13.17 32.87 -23.64
C GLU A 472 12.56 34.06 -24.37
#